data_AF-A0A2V7V780-F1
#
_entry.id   AF-A0A2V7V780-F1
#
_cell.length_a   1.000
_cell.length_b   1.000
_cell.length_c   1.000
_cell.angle_alpha   90.00
_cell.angle_beta   90.00
_cell.angle_gamma   90.00
#
_symmetry.space_group_name_H-M   'P 1'
#
loop_
_entity.id
_entity.type
_entity.pdbx_description
1 polymer ?
#
loop_
_entity_poly.entity_id
_entity_poly.type
_entity_poly.pdbx_seq_one_letter_code
_entity_poly.pdbx_strand_id
1 'polypeptide(L)' 'MAAACIFCGMIAEGSDDTVFQDAKTVAFLDHRPVFPGHTLLIPRQHHETLADLPDEL' A
#
# COMPACT_ATOMS: atom_id res chain seq x y z
N MET A 1 13.75 0.79 -5.99
CA MET A 1 14.29 -0.52 -5.49
C MET A 1 13.43 -1.02 -4.34
N ALA A 2 12.79 -2.18 -4.49
CA ALA A 2 11.85 -2.72 -3.49
C ALA A 2 12.48 -2.99 -2.10
N ALA A 3 13.79 -3.28 -2.04
CA ALA A 3 14.48 -3.68 -0.80
C ALA A 3 14.51 -2.62 0.32
N ALA A 4 14.17 -1.37 0.04
CA ALA A 4 14.12 -0.28 1.02
C ALA A 4 12.72 0.36 1.18
N CYS A 5 11.69 -0.19 0.55
CA CYS A 5 10.35 0.40 0.59
C CYS A 5 9.60 -0.03 1.86
N ILE A 6 9.24 0.94 2.71
CA ILE A 6 8.48 0.69 3.95
C ILE A 6 7.15 -0.01 3.70
N PHE A 7 6.46 0.32 2.60
CA PHE A 7 5.18 -0.30 2.24
C PHE A 7 5.34 -1.78 1.89
N CYS A 8 6.44 -2.15 1.21
CA CYS A 8 6.74 -3.56 0.95
C CYS A 8 7.02 -4.33 2.24
N GLY A 9 7.69 -3.70 3.21
CA GLY A 9 7.88 -4.25 4.56
C GLY A 9 6.54 -4.48 5.27
N MET A 10 5.67 -3.47 5.27
CA MET A 10 4.32 -3.56 5.86
C MET A 10 3.48 -4.68 5.23
N ILE A 11 3.57 -4.90 3.91
CA ILE A 11 2.87 -5.99 3.23
C ILE A 11 3.45 -7.36 3.64
N ALA A 12 4.77 -7.46 3.79
CA ALA A 12 5.46 -8.72 4.09
C ALA A 12 5.29 -9.15 5.55
N GLU A 13 5.36 -8.20 6.49
CA GLU A 13 5.25 -8.44 7.93
C GLU A 13 3.79 -8.42 8.40
N GLY A 14 2.90 -7.79 7.63
CA GLY A 14 1.55 -7.46 8.05
C GLY A 14 1.52 -6.15 8.85
N SER A 15 0.35 -5.50 8.87
CA SER A 15 0.13 -4.26 9.62
C SER A 15 -1.23 -4.31 10.31
N ASP A 16 -1.28 -3.93 11.58
CA ASP A 16 -2.51 -3.87 12.38
C ASP A 16 -3.50 -2.82 11.87
N ASP A 17 -3.01 -1.85 11.09
CA ASP A 17 -3.81 -0.76 10.52
C ASP A 17 -4.39 -1.10 9.14
N THR A 18 -4.32 -2.39 8.73
CA THR A 18 -4.90 -2.87 7.47
C THR A 18 -6.41 -2.88 7.55
N VAL A 19 -7.08 -2.14 6.67
CA VAL A 19 -8.55 -2.05 6.60
C VAL A 19 -9.15 -2.81 5.42
N PHE A 20 -8.34 -3.14 4.41
CA PHE A 20 -8.76 -3.92 3.25
C PHE A 20 -7.56 -4.67 2.66
N GLN A 21 -7.81 -5.86 2.13
CA GLN A 21 -6.80 -6.66 1.45
C GLN A 21 -7.45 -7.62 0.45
N ASP A 22 -6.93 -7.65 -0.78
CA ASP A 22 -7.31 -8.64 -1.79
C ASP A 22 -6.06 -9.26 -2.48
N ALA A 23 -6.24 -9.86 -3.66
CA ALA A 23 -5.17 -10.50 -4.40
C ALA A 23 -4.16 -9.51 -5.03
N LYS A 24 -4.56 -8.27 -5.33
CA LYS A 24 -3.75 -7.28 -6.05
C LYS A 24 -3.36 -6.08 -5.18
N THR A 25 -4.14 -5.74 -4.17
CA THR A 25 -4.07 -4.49 -3.42
C THR A 25 -4.22 -4.70 -1.91
N VAL A 26 -3.73 -3.72 -1.15
CA VAL A 26 -3.87 -3.62 0.30
C VAL A 26 -4.14 -2.16 0.67
N ALA A 27 -4.99 -1.93 1.66
CA ALA A 27 -5.28 -0.60 2.17
C ALA A 27 -5.00 -0.48 3.67
N PHE A 28 -4.34 0.61 4.06
CA PHE A 28 -3.94 0.90 5.44
C PHE A 28 -4.46 2.26 5.88
N LEU A 29 -4.74 2.44 7.18
CA LEU A 29 -4.90 3.78 7.73
C LEU A 29 -3.57 4.53 7.66
N ASP A 30 -3.62 5.79 7.27
CA ASP A 30 -2.45 6.66 7.24
C ASP A 30 -2.00 6.97 8.68
N HIS A 31 -0.69 6.89 8.93
CA HIS A 31 -0.09 7.27 10.22
C HIS A 31 -0.23 8.77 10.52
N ARG A 32 -0.32 9.63 9.49
CA ARG A 32 -0.57 11.08 9.61
C ARG A 32 -1.80 11.48 8.80
N PRO A 33 -3.00 11.11 9.28
CA PRO A 33 -4.22 11.34 8.53
C PRO A 33 -4.53 12.84 8.42
N VAL A 34 -4.86 13.30 7.21
CA VAL A 34 -5.39 14.67 7.01
C VAL A 34 -6.81 14.78 7.58
N PHE A 35 -7.59 13.69 7.47
CA PHE A 35 -8.95 13.57 8.00
C PHE A 35 -9.15 12.19 8.64
N PRO A 36 -10.10 12.03 9.58
CA PRO A 36 -10.43 10.73 10.14
C PRO A 36 -10.73 9.68 9.06
N GLY A 37 -10.05 8.54 9.13
CA GLY A 37 -10.20 7.45 8.14
C GLY A 37 -9.40 7.63 6.85
N HIS A 38 -8.49 8.61 6.76
CA HIS A 38 -7.59 8.72 5.62
C HIS A 38 -6.84 7.40 5.42
N THR A 39 -7.01 6.81 4.24
CA THR A 39 -6.60 5.44 3.93
C THR A 39 -5.72 5.45 2.69
N LEU A 40 -4.60 4.76 2.76
CA LEU A 40 -3.67 4.56 1.66
C LEU A 40 -3.95 3.20 1.02
N LEU A 41 -4.46 3.19 -0.21
CA LEU A 41 -4.62 1.99 -1.04
C LEU A 41 -3.40 1.86 -1.95
N ILE A 42 -2.72 0.72 -1.89
CA ILE A 42 -1.52 0.46 -2.68
C ILE A 42 -1.56 -0.92 -3.36
N PRO A 43 -0.90 -1.09 -4.51
CA PRO A 43 -0.67 -2.40 -5.10
C PRO A 43 0.26 -3.25 -4.20
N ARG A 44 0.07 -4.57 -4.23
CA ARG A 44 0.98 -5.51 -3.55
C ARG A 44 2.35 -5.58 -4.21
N GLN A 45 2.37 -5.42 -5.53
CA GLN A 45 3.60 -5.33 -6.30
C GLN A 45 4.16 -3.92 -6.22
N HIS A 46 5.48 -3.81 -6.12
CA HIS A 46 6.14 -2.52 -6.00
C HIS A 46 6.20 -1.81 -7.35
N HIS A 47 5.54 -0.67 -7.43
CA HIS A 47 5.63 0.29 -8.53
C HIS A 47 6.09 1.63 -7.95
N GLU A 48 7.11 2.24 -8.54
CA GLU A 48 7.75 3.44 -7.96
C GLU A 48 6.89 4.69 -8.19
N THR A 49 6.31 4.79 -9.38
CA THR A 49 5.42 5.88 -9.77
C THR A 49 4.12 5.35 -10.35
N LEU A 50 3.12 6.23 -10.45
CA LEU A 50 1.84 5.90 -11.08
C LEU A 50 2.02 5.47 -12.55
N ALA A 51 3.03 5.99 -13.24
CA ALA A 51 3.31 5.65 -14.63
C ALA A 51 3.88 4.24 -14.81
N ASP A 52 4.34 3.59 -13.73
CA ASP A 52 4.86 2.22 -13.75
C ASP A 52 3.76 1.17 -13.48
N LEU A 53 2.52 1.60 -13.22
CA LEU A 53 1.39 0.71 -13.01
C LEU A 53 0.95 0.06 -14.33
N PRO A 54 0.56 -1.22 -14.33
CA PRO A 54 -0.03 -1.84 -15.48
C PRO A 54 -1.50 -1.39 -15.65
N ASP A 55 -1.96 -1.26 -16.89
CA ASP A 55 -3.30 -0.76 -17.24
C ASP A 55 -4.47 -1.59 -16.66
N GLU A 56 -4.19 -2.84 -16.29
CA GLU A 56 -5.16 -3.82 -15.78
C GLU A 56 -5.35 -3.79 -14.25
N LEU A 57 -4.78 -2.79 -13.59
CA LEU A 57 -4.82 -2.58 -12.15
C LEU A 57 -5.81 -1.47 -11.77
#